data_AF-A0A367W7P1-F1
#
_entry.id   AF-A0A367W7P1-F1
#
_cell.length_a   1.000
_cell.length_b   1.000
_cell.length_c   1.000
_cell.angle_alpha   90.00
_cell.angle_beta   90.00
_cell.angle_gamma   90.00
#
_symmetry.space_group_name_H-M   'P 1'
#
loop_
_entity.id
_entity.type
_entity.pdbx_description
1 polymer ?
#
loop_
_entity_poly.entity_id
_entity_poly.type
_entity_poly.pdbx_seq_one_letter_code
_entity_poly.pdbx_strand_id
1 'polypeptide(L)'
;MIDSITGERITVLIDDNEEPYIRVSDWNDADALEDLFSDKYNVLYEMKTPEDLIENGGKEYYFGNIADPEKLQKILDEIVLQF
;
A
#
# COMPACT_ATOMS: atom_id res chain seq x y z
N MET A 1 -0.55 2.70 -8.91
CA MET A 1 -0.07 1.33 -8.69
C MET A 1 -1.20 0.38 -8.97
N ILE A 2 -0.93 -0.64 -9.77
CA ILE A 2 -1.86 -1.73 -10.05
C ILE A 2 -1.33 -2.93 -9.26
N ASP A 3 -2.21 -3.60 -8.54
CA ASP A 3 -1.91 -4.83 -7.82
C ASP A 3 -1.76 -5.98 -8.83
N SER A 4 -0.65 -6.70 -8.76
CA SER A 4 -0.26 -7.68 -9.78
C SER A 4 -1.11 -8.96 -9.76
N ILE A 5 -1.75 -9.28 -8.64
CA ILE A 5 -2.62 -10.47 -8.51
C ILE A 5 -4.04 -10.16 -8.97
N THR A 6 -4.62 -9.05 -8.49
CA THR A 6 -6.00 -8.68 -8.79
C THR A 6 -6.14 -7.98 -10.14
N GLY A 7 -5.06 -7.34 -10.62
CA GLY A 7 -5.09 -6.47 -11.80
C GLY A 7 -5.83 -5.15 -11.56
N GLU A 8 -6.20 -4.87 -10.31
CA GLU A 8 -6.96 -3.68 -9.93
C GLU A 8 -6.04 -2.57 -9.44
N ARG A 9 -6.53 -1.33 -9.53
CA ARG A 9 -5.82 -0.18 -8.97
C ARG A 9 -5.87 -0.24 -7.46
N ILE A 10 -4.72 -0.12 -6.82
CA ILE A 10 -4.65 0.02 -5.36
C ILE A 10 -5.22 1.39 -4.97
N THR A 11 -6.28 1.35 -4.15
CA THR A 11 -6.96 2.54 -3.64
C THR A 11 -6.63 2.77 -2.17
N VAL A 12 -6.46 4.04 -1.78
CA VAL A 12 -6.44 4.42 -0.37
C VAL A 12 -7.84 4.27 0.20
N LEU A 13 -7.94 3.43 1.24
CA LEU A 13 -9.13 3.16 2.02
C LEU A 13 -9.02 3.91 3.36
N ILE A 14 -10.15 4.06 4.05
CA ILE A 14 -10.22 4.65 5.39
C ILE A 14 -10.78 3.57 6.31
N ASP A 15 -10.06 3.24 7.39
CA ASP A 15 -10.51 2.26 8.38
C ASP A 15 -11.58 2.84 9.33
N ASP A 16 -12.08 2.02 10.24
CA ASP A 16 -13.10 2.42 11.23
C ASP A 16 -12.59 3.50 12.23
N ASN A 17 -11.28 3.72 12.33
CA ASN A 17 -10.63 4.73 13.16
C ASN A 17 -10.27 6.00 12.38
N GLU A 18 -10.79 6.16 11.16
CA GLU A 18 -10.46 7.25 10.23
C GLU A 18 -8.98 7.27 9.79
N GLU A 19 -8.28 6.13 9.89
CA GLU A 19 -6.90 5.97 9.47
C GLU A 19 -6.83 5.55 8.00
N PRO A 20 -6.11 6.30 7.14
CA PRO A 20 -5.85 5.88 5.77
C PRO A 20 -4.99 4.62 5.74
N TYR A 21 -5.38 3.67 4.90
CA TYR A 21 -4.61 2.47 4.67
C TYR A 21 -4.73 1.98 3.22
N ILE A 22 -3.82 1.09 2.83
CA ILE A 22 -3.88 0.38 1.56
C ILE A 22 -3.69 -1.11 1.78
N ARG A 23 -4.02 -1.87 0.74
CA ARG A 23 -3.88 -3.30 0.69
C ARG A 23 -3.17 -3.71 -0.59
N VAL A 24 -2.14 -4.55 -0.45
CA VAL A 24 -1.30 -5.09 -1.53
C VAL A 24 -1.33 -6.60 -1.42
N SER A 25 -1.67 -7.29 -2.49
CA SER A 25 -1.98 -8.72 -2.45
C SER A 25 -0.75 -9.60 -2.64
N ASP A 26 0.29 -9.11 -3.34
CA ASP A 26 1.50 -9.85 -3.69
C ASP A 26 2.72 -9.39 -2.87
N TRP A 27 3.58 -10.35 -2.51
CA TRP A 27 4.82 -10.05 -1.78
C TRP A 27 5.82 -9.20 -2.57
N ASN A 28 5.97 -9.41 -3.88
CA ASN A 28 6.91 -8.61 -4.69
C ASN A 28 6.43 -7.17 -4.84
N ASP A 29 5.12 -6.99 -5.02
CA ASP A 29 4.51 -5.66 -5.06
C ASP A 29 4.72 -4.93 -3.73
N ALA A 30 4.53 -5.64 -2.62
CA ALA A 30 4.71 -5.14 -1.26
C ALA A 30 6.19 -4.75 -1.01
N ASP A 31 7.13 -5.61 -1.37
CA ASP A 31 8.58 -5.38 -1.22
C ASP A 31 9.04 -4.16 -2.04
N ALA A 32 8.63 -4.09 -3.31
CA ALA A 32 8.96 -2.96 -4.18
C ALA A 32 8.32 -1.64 -3.71
N LEU A 33 7.11 -1.71 -3.13
CA LEU A 33 6.44 -0.55 -2.56
C LEU A 33 7.15 -0.04 -1.30
N GLU A 34 7.63 -0.94 -0.44
CA GLU A 34 8.37 -0.58 0.77
C GLU A 34 9.65 0.19 0.44
N ASP A 35 10.43 -0.28 -0.54
CA ASP A 35 11.62 0.43 -1.04
C ASP A 35 11.27 1.85 -1.53
N LEU A 36 10.15 2.00 -2.25
CA LEU A 36 9.72 3.31 -2.74
C LEU A 36 9.26 4.23 -1.59
N PHE A 37 8.55 3.68 -0.61
CA PHE A 37 8.11 4.42 0.57
C PHE A 37 9.30 4.90 1.40
N SER A 38 10.34 4.08 1.59
CA SER A 38 11.54 4.49 2.32
C SER A 38 12.41 5.46 1.51
N ASP A 39 12.75 5.11 0.28
CA ASP A 39 13.85 5.74 -0.44
C ASP A 39 13.42 7.00 -1.19
N LYS A 40 12.20 6.98 -1.75
CA LYS A 40 11.72 8.04 -2.63
C LYS A 40 10.77 8.99 -1.89
N TYR A 41 9.78 8.45 -1.19
CA TYR A 41 8.69 9.26 -0.65
C TYR A 41 8.83 9.58 0.85
N ASN A 42 9.69 8.86 1.57
CA ASN A 42 9.88 8.97 3.02
C ASN A 42 8.55 8.92 3.79
N VAL A 43 7.73 7.93 3.46
CA VAL A 43 6.38 7.72 4.01
C VAL A 43 6.49 6.80 5.24
N LEU A 44 5.87 7.22 6.34
CA LEU A 44 5.75 6.40 7.55
C LEU A 44 4.48 5.56 7.48
N TYR A 45 4.58 4.30 7.92
CA TYR A 45 3.46 3.38 7.96
C TYR A 45 3.61 2.35 9.08
N GLU A 46 2.49 1.83 9.55
CA GLU A 46 2.39 0.56 10.27
C GLU A 46 1.98 -0.54 9.29
N MET A 47 2.58 -1.72 9.42
CA MET A 47 2.37 -2.84 8.50
C MET A 47 1.70 -4.01 9.21
N LYS A 48 0.71 -4.61 8.56
CA LYS A 48 0.01 -5.81 9.03
C LYS A 48 -0.09 -6.85 7.91
N THR A 49 -0.14 -8.12 8.29
CA THR A 49 -0.37 -9.24 7.36
C THR A 49 -1.68 -9.92 7.77
N PRO A 50 -2.83 -9.51 7.20
CA PRO A 50 -4.10 -10.15 7.48
C PRO A 50 -4.13 -11.59 6.96
N GLU A 51 -4.93 -12.45 7.59
CA GLU A 51 -4.91 -13.91 7.35
C GLU A 51 -5.15 -14.29 5.89
N ASP A 52 -5.98 -13.52 5.19
CA ASP A 52 -6.36 -13.74 3.81
C ASP A 52 -5.32 -13.28 2.78
N LEU A 53 -4.24 -12.62 3.22
CA LEU A 53 -3.08 -12.27 2.37
C LEU A 53 -1.86 -13.15 2.61
N ILE A 54 -1.87 -14.03 3.62
CA ILE A 54 -0.72 -14.85 4.00
C ILE A 54 -0.23 -15.73 2.85
N GLU A 55 -1.15 -16.31 2.06
CA GLU A 55 -0.80 -17.25 0.98
C GLU A 55 0.09 -16.60 -0.09
N ASN A 56 -0.18 -15.34 -0.44
CA ASN A 56 0.57 -14.60 -1.45
C ASN A 56 1.61 -13.65 -0.85
N GLY A 57 1.73 -13.62 0.48
CA GLY A 57 2.64 -12.73 1.21
C GLY A 57 2.28 -11.24 1.11
N GLY A 58 1.04 -10.93 0.76
CA GLY A 58 0.51 -9.57 0.69
C GLY A 58 0.43 -8.89 2.07
N LYS A 59 0.25 -7.57 2.07
CA LYS A 59 0.31 -6.73 3.27
C LYS A 59 -0.71 -5.60 3.24
N GLU A 60 -1.06 -5.13 4.42
CA GLU A 60 -1.75 -3.86 4.63
C GLU A 60 -0.80 -2.83 5.24
N TYR A 61 -0.91 -1.59 4.78
CA TYR A 61 -0.10 -0.46 5.24
C TYR A 61 -1.02 0.65 5.73
N TYR A 62 -0.85 1.06 6.98
CA TYR A 62 -1.65 2.05 7.69
C TYR A 62 -0.79 3.31 7.93
N PHE A 63 -1.29 4.50 7.61
CA PHE A 63 -0.47 5.71 7.50
C PHE A 63 -0.67 6.73 8.64
N GLY A 64 -1.50 6.41 9.63
CA GLY A 64 -1.93 7.32 10.68
C GLY A 64 -3.02 8.30 10.23
N ASN A 65 -3.93 8.65 11.15
CA ASN A 65 -5.07 9.53 10.89
C ASN A 65 -4.73 10.96 10.43
N ILE A 66 -3.48 11.41 10.60
CA ILE A 66 -3.02 12.72 10.11
C ILE A 66 -2.58 12.69 8.63
N ALA A 67 -2.43 11.50 8.05
CA ALA A 67 -2.00 11.37 6.67
C ALA A 67 -3.08 11.89 5.72
N ASP A 68 -2.65 12.50 4.61
CA ASP A 68 -3.55 13.03 3.59
C ASP A 68 -3.85 11.92 2.56
N PRO A 69 -5.07 11.35 2.55
CA PRO A 69 -5.40 10.23 1.67
C PRO A 69 -5.34 10.59 0.19
N GLU A 70 -5.60 11.85 -0.19
CA GLU A 70 -5.51 12.27 -1.59
C GLU A 70 -4.05 12.34 -2.06
N LYS A 71 -3.15 12.80 -1.19
CA LYS A 71 -1.70 12.80 -1.50
C LYS A 71 -1.15 11.39 -1.58
N LEU A 72 -1.54 10.51 -0.65
CA LEU A 72 -1.17 9.10 -0.69
C LEU A 72 -1.65 8.45 -1.99
N GLN A 73 -2.88 8.71 -2.40
CA GLN A 73 -3.42 8.17 -3.64
C GLN A 73 -2.63 8.65 -4.87
N LYS A 74 -2.24 9.93 -4.92
CA LYS A 74 -1.39 10.47 -6.00
C LYS A 74 -0.02 9.80 -6.05
N ILE A 75 0.62 9.60 -4.90
CA ILE A 75 1.90 8.87 -4.81
C ILE A 75 1.73 7.47 -5.39
N LEU A 76 0.68 6.76 -4.99
CA LEU A 76 0.41 5.42 -5.52
C LEU A 76 0.20 5.45 -7.02
N ASP A 77 -0.57 6.40 -7.55
CA ASP A 77 -0.86 6.53 -8.98
C ASP A 77 0.40 6.79 -9.83
N GLU A 78 1.44 7.40 -9.26
CA GLU A 78 2.74 7.60 -9.93
C GLU A 78 3.60 6.33 -10.01
N ILE A 79 3.32 5.32 -9.19
CA ILE A 79 4.11 4.10 -9.14
C ILE A 79 3.70 3.15 -10.27
N VAL A 80 4.68 2.87 -11.13
CA VAL A 80 4.63 1.86 -12.18
C VAL A 80 5.70 0.82 -11.87
N LEU A 81 5.29 -0.34 -11.37
CA LEU A 81 6.19 -1.47 -11.14
C LEU A 81 6.48 -2.17 -12.48
N GLN A 82 7.76 -2.43 -12.76
CA GLN A 82 8.17 -3.24 -13.91
C GLN A 82 8.46 -4.65 -13.42
N PHE A 83 7.75 -5.63 -13.98
CA PHE A 83 7.92 -7.06 -13.71
C PHE A 83 8.63 -7.74 -14.86
#